data_AF-A0A196S8V1-F1
#
_entry.id   AF-A0A196S8V1-F1
#
_cell.length_a   1.000
_cell.length_b   1.000
_cell.length_c   1.000
_cell.angle_alpha   90.00
_cell.angle_beta   90.00
_cell.angle_gamma   90.00
#
_symmetry.space_group_name_H-M   'P 1'
#
loop_
_entity.id
_entity.type
_entity.pdbx_description
1 polymer ?
#
loop_
_entity_poly.entity_id
_entity_poly.type
_entity_poly.pdbx_seq_one_letter_code
_entity_poly.pdbx_strand_id
1 'polypeptide(L)'
;MNAADAQLVLELYKNDWIQVLVTTAELCWELELAAHLVIVMDTCFYDGKEHRHVDYPIVDILQMIGFASRSPKYGSGKVVVMAHTSRKAYLNKFLFDPLPVESSLHLHLGDPLLAAVVSHTVGSMQDAMEWLTWFFFYRRLPQNPNYYGLAGVSDTQLSEFVSVLTENTVDELAKAGAVECSEEGVLSPLNMGVLSTHLYIQYHTTELFALSITAKAKRRGLLQILASANEFEKLPIRQHEQLLLERMEKRLTYVLENATLTARKVNVLLQTHFSREPVPADLHRDALEVLPTAVRLLHGMVNVCSSSMWLKPAIAAIELCQMVVQGQWNEDSRLLQLPHFDKDRARAFENEGVDDVFAFLEMEDDARKALLEGLSEKEVEDIVMWCNDYPDIEVTPTLASASVKPGEDGVLSVELSAGEDGFSTQVRSNVYPQECKQTWWLILGDPEDNSIHSIVEVDLDRGNKKTLQFTAPAAEGHYKWMLYFMTDAYIGCDQEQEIEFDVVNA
;
A
#
# COMPACT_ATOMS: atom_id res chain seq x y z
N MET A 1 20.08 -11.77 -6.44
CA MET A 1 21.41 -11.18 -6.16
C MET A 1 21.18 -10.04 -5.19
N ASN A 2 21.96 -9.95 -4.10
CA ASN A 2 21.80 -8.83 -3.16
C ASN A 2 22.41 -7.54 -3.77
N ALA A 3 22.12 -6.39 -3.16
CA ALA A 3 22.57 -5.09 -3.68
C ALA A 3 24.10 -4.94 -3.71
N ALA A 4 24.80 -5.47 -2.70
CA ALA A 4 26.26 -5.40 -2.62
C ALA A 4 26.95 -6.18 -3.75
N ASP A 5 26.48 -7.39 -4.05
CA ASP A 5 26.97 -8.21 -5.16
C ASP A 5 26.66 -7.54 -6.51
N ALA A 6 25.45 -6.97 -6.65
CA ALA A 6 25.06 -6.25 -7.85
C ALA A 6 25.98 -5.05 -8.11
N GLN A 7 26.25 -4.25 -7.08
CA GLN A 7 27.16 -3.11 -7.16
C GLN A 7 28.57 -3.55 -7.51
N LEU A 8 29.09 -4.59 -6.84
CA LEU A 8 30.42 -5.13 -7.14
C LEU A 8 30.51 -5.57 -8.61
N VAL A 9 29.54 -6.34 -9.11
CA VAL A 9 29.52 -6.78 -10.52
C VAL A 9 29.51 -5.58 -11.49
N LEU A 10 28.74 -4.54 -11.19
CA LEU A 10 28.71 -3.32 -11.99
C LEU A 10 30.04 -2.56 -11.96
N GLU A 11 30.70 -2.47 -10.80
CA GLU A 11 32.01 -1.85 -10.66
C GLU A 11 33.08 -2.63 -11.45
N LEU A 12 33.07 -3.95 -11.36
CA LEU A 12 33.97 -4.82 -12.13
C LEU A 12 33.80 -4.60 -13.64
N TYR A 13 32.56 -4.44 -14.11
CA TYR A 13 32.27 -4.18 -15.52
C TYR A 13 32.69 -2.76 -15.95
N LYS A 14 32.35 -1.74 -15.15
CA LYS A 14 32.71 -0.33 -15.42
C LYS A 14 34.23 -0.13 -15.50
N ASN A 15 34.99 -0.85 -14.66
CA ASN A 15 36.45 -0.82 -14.63
C ASN A 15 37.13 -1.74 -15.65
N ASP A 16 36.37 -2.36 -16.57
CA ASP A 16 36.88 -3.29 -17.59
C ASP A 16 37.58 -4.54 -17.04
N TRP A 17 37.30 -4.94 -15.79
CA TRP A 17 37.83 -6.20 -15.23
C TRP A 17 37.05 -7.41 -15.73
N ILE A 18 35.77 -7.21 -16.05
CA ILE A 18 34.94 -8.16 -16.78
C ILE A 18 34.44 -7.54 -18.08
N GLN A 19 34.46 -8.33 -19.16
CA GLN A 19 34.14 -7.85 -20.50
C GLN A 19 32.66 -8.01 -20.87
N VAL A 20 31.99 -9.00 -20.27
CA VAL A 20 30.61 -9.38 -20.60
C VAL A 20 29.79 -9.33 -19.33
N LEU A 21 28.65 -8.66 -19.40
CA LEU A 21 27.65 -8.58 -18.35
C LEU A 21 26.32 -9.06 -18.94
N VAL A 22 25.66 -10.00 -18.26
CA VAL A 22 24.32 -10.47 -18.62
C VAL A 22 23.35 -9.93 -17.57
N THR A 23 22.30 -9.25 -18.03
CA THR A 23 21.30 -8.62 -17.17
C THR A 23 19.90 -9.08 -17.57
N THR A 24 18.95 -9.01 -16.63
CA THR A 24 17.53 -9.25 -16.93
C THR A 24 16.93 -8.03 -17.63
N ALA A 25 15.84 -8.24 -18.37
CA ALA A 25 15.14 -7.17 -19.09
C ALA A 25 14.60 -6.09 -18.15
N GLU A 26 14.11 -6.48 -16.97
CA GLU A 26 13.53 -5.58 -15.95
C GLU A 26 14.50 -4.49 -15.47
N LEU A 27 15.81 -4.74 -15.54
CA LEU A 27 16.83 -3.81 -15.06
C LEU A 27 17.22 -2.73 -16.09
N CYS A 28 16.64 -2.73 -17.30
CA CYS A 28 17.08 -1.81 -18.37
C CYS A 28 16.89 -0.31 -18.05
N TRP A 29 16.01 0.02 -17.10
CA TRP A 29 15.80 1.39 -16.64
C TRP A 29 16.61 1.75 -15.38
N GLU A 30 17.04 0.76 -14.61
CA GLU A 30 17.80 0.95 -13.36
C GLU A 30 19.31 0.98 -13.60
N LEU A 31 19.77 0.43 -14.73
CA LEU A 31 21.18 0.26 -15.02
C LEU A 31 21.79 1.49 -15.68
N GLU A 32 22.78 2.07 -15.01
CA GLU A 32 23.66 3.09 -15.59
C GLU A 32 24.92 2.45 -16.16
N LEU A 33 24.82 1.92 -17.39
CA LEU A 33 25.93 1.25 -18.06
C LEU A 33 26.05 1.65 -19.53
N ALA A 34 27.26 1.47 -20.07
CA ALA A 34 27.54 1.61 -21.48
C ALA A 34 28.35 0.41 -21.97
N ALA A 35 28.01 -0.08 -23.15
CA ALA A 35 28.64 -1.20 -23.82
C ALA A 35 29.04 -0.82 -25.24
N HIS A 36 30.02 -1.53 -25.81
CA HIS A 36 30.31 -1.44 -27.24
C HIS A 36 29.34 -2.29 -28.07
N LEU A 37 28.96 -3.47 -27.54
CA LEU A 37 28.00 -4.38 -28.14
C LEU A 37 26.90 -4.69 -27.13
N VAL A 38 25.65 -4.43 -27.51
CA VAL A 38 24.47 -4.89 -26.79
C VAL A 38 23.83 -6.04 -27.56
N ILE A 39 23.50 -7.12 -26.86
CA ILE A 39 22.74 -8.23 -27.42
C ILE A 39 21.42 -8.32 -26.65
N VAL A 40 20.31 -8.06 -27.34
CA VAL A 40 18.96 -8.33 -26.83
C VAL A 40 18.61 -9.75 -27.24
N MET A 41 18.60 -10.67 -26.27
CA MET A 41 18.37 -12.09 -26.50
C MET A 41 16.89 -12.42 -26.29
N ASP A 42 16.19 -12.65 -27.39
CA ASP A 42 14.73 -12.72 -27.45
C ASP A 42 14.04 -11.38 -27.13
N THR A 43 12.79 -11.22 -27.57
CA THR A 43 12.04 -9.95 -27.43
C THR A 43 10.66 -10.14 -26.81
N CYS A 44 10.51 -11.19 -26.01
CA CYS A 44 9.27 -11.51 -25.33
C CYS A 44 9.54 -12.07 -23.93
N PHE A 45 8.52 -12.01 -23.07
CA PHE A 45 8.49 -12.67 -21.76
C PHE A 45 7.23 -13.51 -21.63
N TYR A 46 7.21 -14.45 -20.70
CA TYR A 46 6.04 -15.28 -20.42
C TYR A 46 5.13 -14.58 -19.42
N ASP A 47 3.87 -14.36 -19.78
CA ASP A 47 2.83 -13.90 -18.88
C ASP A 47 2.02 -15.12 -18.39
N GLY A 48 2.13 -15.41 -17.10
CA GLY A 48 1.41 -16.49 -16.44
C GLY A 48 -0.06 -16.22 -16.17
N LYS A 49 -0.56 -14.99 -16.34
CA LYS A 49 -2.00 -14.68 -16.26
C LYS A 49 -2.72 -15.13 -17.52
N GLU A 50 -2.15 -14.83 -18.68
CA GLU A 50 -2.70 -15.18 -19.99
C GLU A 50 -2.14 -16.50 -20.55
N HIS A 51 -1.17 -17.12 -19.85
CA HIS A 51 -0.46 -18.33 -20.25
C HIS A 51 0.18 -18.26 -21.64
N ARG A 52 0.74 -17.11 -22.01
CA ARG A 52 1.37 -16.89 -23.32
C ARG A 52 2.61 -16.01 -23.25
N HIS A 53 3.41 -16.04 -24.31
CA HIS A 53 4.48 -15.06 -24.49
C HIS A 53 3.90 -13.71 -24.96
N VAL A 54 4.32 -12.64 -24.30
CA VAL A 54 3.99 -11.25 -24.60
C VAL A 54 5.27 -10.54 -25.04
N ASP A 55 5.17 -9.76 -26.11
CA ASP A 55 6.32 -9.01 -26.61
C ASP A 55 6.72 -7.91 -25.61
N TYR A 56 8.02 -7.61 -25.52
CA TYR A 56 8.45 -6.46 -24.73
C TYR A 56 7.88 -5.16 -25.32
N PRO A 57 7.53 -4.18 -24.47
CA PRO A 57 7.30 -2.82 -24.91
C PRO A 57 8.48 -2.34 -25.76
N ILE A 58 8.19 -1.75 -26.91
CA ILE A 58 9.23 -1.28 -27.84
C ILE A 58 10.17 -0.26 -27.18
N VAL A 59 9.65 0.53 -26.23
CA VAL A 59 10.42 1.49 -25.44
C VAL A 59 11.50 0.82 -24.58
N ASP A 60 11.22 -0.36 -24.04
CA ASP A 60 12.20 -1.12 -23.24
C ASP A 60 13.31 -1.66 -24.15
N ILE A 61 12.96 -2.13 -25.35
CA ILE A 61 13.96 -2.54 -26.35
C ILE A 61 14.81 -1.34 -26.75
N LEU A 62 14.21 -0.17 -27.01
CA LEU A 62 14.93 1.07 -27.34
C LEU A 62 15.89 1.48 -26.21
N GLN A 63 15.46 1.36 -24.95
CA GLN A 63 16.29 1.61 -23.78
C GLN A 63 17.47 0.63 -23.72
N MET A 64 17.22 -0.68 -23.89
CA MET A 64 18.27 -1.71 -23.91
C MET A 64 19.32 -1.43 -24.98
N ILE A 65 18.91 -1.12 -26.22
CA ILE A 65 19.87 -0.84 -27.30
C ILE A 65 20.62 0.47 -27.08
N GLY A 66 20.03 1.41 -26.32
CA GLY A 66 20.64 2.68 -25.92
C GLY A 66 21.92 2.50 -25.10
N PHE A 67 22.10 1.35 -24.43
CA PHE A 67 23.34 1.00 -23.76
C PHE A 67 24.54 0.87 -24.71
N ALA A 68 24.34 0.70 -26.02
CA ALA A 68 25.41 0.62 -27.02
C ALA A 68 26.03 2.00 -27.33
N SER A 69 26.40 2.78 -26.31
CA SER A 69 26.77 4.19 -26.43
C SER A 69 28.04 4.58 -25.65
N ARG A 70 29.07 3.72 -25.67
CA ARG A 70 30.33 3.93 -24.92
C ARG A 70 31.29 4.94 -25.59
N SER A 71 30.91 6.22 -25.58
CA SER A 71 31.74 7.36 -25.97
C SER A 71 32.67 7.79 -24.82
N PRO A 72 33.96 8.14 -25.04
CA PRO A 72 34.71 8.23 -26.30
C PRO A 72 35.54 6.97 -26.63
N LYS A 73 35.45 5.90 -25.83
CA LYS A 73 36.30 4.71 -25.96
C LYS A 73 36.13 3.99 -27.31
N TYR A 74 34.93 4.02 -27.89
CA TYR A 74 34.62 3.42 -29.18
C TYR A 74 33.98 4.45 -30.12
N GLY A 75 34.34 4.41 -31.41
CA GLY A 75 33.80 5.32 -32.43
C GLY A 75 32.38 4.99 -32.92
N SER A 76 31.83 3.83 -32.53
CA SER A 76 30.48 3.39 -32.86
C SER A 76 29.97 2.36 -31.85
N GLY A 77 28.66 2.37 -31.59
CA GLY A 77 27.97 1.28 -30.90
C GLY A 77 27.48 0.19 -31.86
N LYS A 78 27.38 -1.04 -31.36
CA LYS A 78 26.80 -2.17 -32.10
C LYS A 78 25.68 -2.81 -31.29
N VAL A 79 24.63 -3.23 -31.99
CA VAL A 79 23.45 -3.84 -31.39
C VAL A 79 23.08 -5.08 -32.20
N VAL A 80 22.75 -6.16 -31.50
CA VAL A 80 22.16 -7.37 -32.09
C VAL A 80 20.86 -7.66 -31.34
N VAL A 81 19.73 -7.60 -32.05
CA VAL A 81 18.42 -8.01 -31.53
C VAL A 81 18.09 -9.38 -32.10
N MET A 82 18.06 -10.39 -31.23
CA MET A 82 17.61 -11.73 -31.57
C MET A 82 16.12 -11.83 -31.26
N ALA A 83 15.29 -12.09 -32.27
CA ALA A 83 13.84 -12.16 -32.11
C ALA A 83 13.25 -13.24 -33.01
N HIS A 84 12.05 -13.70 -32.69
CA HIS A 84 11.31 -14.59 -33.57
C HIS A 84 11.07 -13.95 -34.95
N THR A 85 11.14 -14.74 -36.03
CA THR A 85 11.07 -14.25 -37.42
C THR A 85 9.82 -13.42 -37.70
N SER A 86 8.69 -13.72 -37.04
CA SER A 86 7.44 -12.97 -37.19
C SER A 86 7.52 -11.51 -36.67
N ARG A 87 8.46 -11.19 -35.78
CA ARG A 87 8.63 -9.84 -35.20
C ARG A 87 9.65 -8.99 -35.95
N LYS A 88 10.44 -9.59 -36.85
CA LYS A 88 11.52 -8.91 -37.58
C LYS A 88 11.04 -7.65 -38.31
N ALA A 89 9.92 -7.72 -39.02
CA ALA A 89 9.40 -6.57 -39.78
C ALA A 89 8.96 -5.42 -38.87
N TYR A 90 8.33 -5.74 -37.74
CA TYR A 90 7.93 -4.76 -36.72
C TYR A 90 9.15 -4.07 -36.12
N LEU A 91 10.14 -4.83 -35.65
CA LEU A 91 11.36 -4.29 -35.05
C LEU A 91 12.17 -3.46 -36.05
N ASN A 92 12.32 -3.92 -37.30
CA ASN A 92 13.01 -3.16 -38.35
C ASN A 92 12.33 -1.82 -38.66
N LYS A 93 11.02 -1.70 -38.44
CA LYS A 93 10.34 -0.42 -38.63
C LYS A 93 10.63 0.51 -37.44
N PHE A 94 10.32 0.07 -36.23
CA PHE A 94 10.33 0.96 -35.06
C PHE A 94 11.70 1.17 -34.40
N LEU A 95 12.72 0.38 -34.76
CA LEU A 95 14.10 0.63 -34.32
C LEU A 95 14.86 1.60 -35.24
N PHE A 96 14.38 1.81 -36.47
CA PHE A 96 15.04 2.66 -37.47
C PHE A 96 14.24 3.93 -37.78
N ASP A 97 12.91 3.86 -37.72
CA ASP A 97 12.02 5.00 -37.87
C ASP A 97 11.69 5.61 -36.49
N PRO A 98 11.40 6.93 -36.41
CA PRO A 98 10.95 7.56 -35.18
C PRO A 98 9.64 6.93 -34.68
N LEU A 99 9.51 6.80 -33.36
CA LEU A 99 8.38 6.13 -32.73
C LEU A 99 7.11 7.01 -32.73
N PRO A 100 5.97 6.52 -33.26
CA PRO A 100 4.68 7.17 -33.04
C PRO A 100 4.21 6.91 -31.60
N VAL A 101 3.79 7.98 -30.91
CA VAL A 101 3.24 7.91 -29.56
C VAL A 101 1.77 8.31 -29.57
N GLU A 102 0.93 7.54 -28.87
CA GLU A 102 -0.51 7.77 -28.73
C GLU A 102 -0.87 7.81 -27.24
N SER A 103 -1.92 8.56 -26.90
CA SER A 103 -2.41 8.60 -25.52
C SER A 103 -3.30 7.42 -25.18
N SER A 104 -3.14 6.84 -23.99
CA SER A 104 -4.05 5.84 -23.40
C SER A 104 -4.97 6.44 -22.33
N LEU A 105 -5.07 7.77 -22.20
CA LEU A 105 -5.85 8.43 -21.15
C LEU A 105 -7.33 8.01 -21.15
N HIS A 106 -7.92 7.83 -22.34
CA HIS A 106 -9.31 7.36 -22.51
C HIS A 106 -9.60 5.98 -21.91
N LEU A 107 -8.57 5.15 -21.65
CA LEU A 107 -8.72 3.85 -21.00
C LEU A 107 -8.61 3.93 -19.48
N HIS A 108 -8.13 5.04 -18.94
CA HIS A 108 -7.77 5.21 -17.53
C HIS A 108 -8.19 6.59 -17.00
N LEU A 109 -9.32 7.11 -17.48
CA LEU A 109 -9.77 8.47 -17.16
C LEU A 109 -10.32 8.62 -15.74
N GLY A 110 -10.84 7.54 -15.15
CA GLY A 110 -11.52 7.54 -13.85
C GLY A 110 -10.71 8.20 -12.72
N ASP A 111 -9.54 7.65 -12.36
CA ASP A 111 -8.74 8.18 -11.25
C ASP A 111 -8.26 9.64 -11.49
N PRO A 112 -7.74 10.02 -12.68
CA PRO A 112 -7.40 11.42 -12.96
C PRO A 112 -8.59 12.39 -12.87
N LEU A 113 -9.76 12.01 -13.40
CA LEU A 113 -10.96 12.84 -13.35
C LEU A 113 -11.45 12.99 -11.90
N LEU A 114 -11.48 11.89 -11.15
CA LEU A 114 -11.83 11.89 -9.73
C LEU A 114 -10.93 12.84 -8.94
N ALA A 115 -9.61 12.76 -9.14
CA ALA A 115 -8.67 13.64 -8.47
C ALA A 115 -8.91 15.13 -8.81
N ALA A 116 -9.28 15.43 -10.07
CA ALA A 116 -9.60 16.78 -10.51
C ALA A 116 -10.91 17.32 -9.90
N VAL A 117 -11.89 16.45 -9.65
CA VAL A 117 -13.13 16.80 -8.94
C VAL A 117 -12.86 17.04 -7.45
N VAL A 118 -12.07 16.18 -6.81
CA VAL A 118 -11.67 16.33 -5.39
C VAL A 118 -10.82 17.58 -5.17
N SER A 119 -9.93 17.93 -6.10
CA SER A 119 -9.14 19.17 -6.04
C SER A 119 -9.92 20.43 -6.42
N HIS A 120 -11.22 20.30 -6.71
CA HIS A 120 -12.09 21.38 -7.21
C HIS A 120 -11.58 22.07 -8.49
N THR A 121 -10.78 21.37 -9.28
CA THR A 121 -10.34 21.85 -10.61
C THR A 121 -11.45 21.63 -11.66
N VAL A 122 -12.26 20.58 -11.47
CA VAL A 122 -13.43 20.26 -12.28
C VAL A 122 -14.66 20.29 -11.36
N GLY A 123 -15.58 21.23 -11.60
CA GLY A 123 -16.81 21.38 -10.80
C GLY A 123 -18.09 20.96 -11.52
N SER A 124 -18.02 20.70 -12.83
CA SER A 124 -19.17 20.35 -13.64
C SER A 124 -18.79 19.47 -14.83
N MET A 125 -19.79 18.86 -15.47
CA MET A 125 -19.63 18.10 -16.72
C MET A 125 -18.98 18.95 -17.83
N GLN A 126 -19.33 20.24 -17.90
CA GLN A 126 -18.75 21.16 -18.88
C GLN A 126 -17.26 21.40 -18.57
N ASP A 127 -16.91 21.63 -17.31
CA ASP A 127 -15.51 21.81 -16.90
C ASP A 127 -14.67 20.56 -17.20
N ALA A 128 -15.25 19.37 -17.01
CA ALA A 128 -14.57 18.10 -17.30
C ALA A 128 -14.23 17.96 -18.79
N MET A 129 -15.18 18.29 -19.68
CA MET A 129 -14.95 18.29 -21.12
C MET A 129 -13.88 19.32 -21.52
N GLU A 130 -13.92 20.52 -20.95
CA GLU A 130 -12.92 21.57 -21.20
C GLU A 130 -11.53 21.15 -20.70
N TRP A 131 -11.45 20.57 -19.51
CA TRP A 131 -10.24 20.04 -18.91
C TRP A 131 -9.58 18.98 -19.80
N LEU A 132 -10.36 18.07 -20.39
CA LEU A 132 -9.86 17.06 -21.32
C LEU A 132 -9.15 17.66 -22.55
N THR A 133 -9.51 18.88 -22.96
CA THR A 133 -8.88 19.54 -24.13
C THR A 133 -7.41 19.90 -23.90
N TRP A 134 -6.94 19.90 -22.65
CA TRP A 134 -5.58 20.29 -22.28
C TRP A 134 -4.58 19.13 -22.44
N PHE A 135 -5.07 17.90 -22.56
CA PHE A 135 -4.22 16.71 -22.58
C PHE A 135 -3.68 16.39 -23.98
N PHE A 136 -2.54 15.68 -24.00
CA PHE A 136 -1.99 15.08 -25.21
C PHE A 136 -3.03 14.23 -25.96
N PHE A 137 -3.90 13.56 -25.21
CA PHE A 137 -5.06 12.83 -25.73
C PHE A 137 -5.88 13.63 -26.74
N TYR A 138 -6.38 14.82 -26.36
CA TYR A 138 -7.22 15.63 -27.22
C TYR A 138 -6.48 16.08 -28.49
N ARG A 139 -5.17 16.33 -28.40
CA ARG A 139 -4.32 16.65 -29.56
C ARG A 139 -4.19 15.49 -30.55
N ARG A 140 -4.32 14.25 -30.09
CA ARG A 140 -4.18 13.03 -30.92
C ARG A 140 -5.47 12.59 -31.60
N LEU A 141 -6.64 12.93 -31.07
CA LEU A 141 -7.94 12.59 -31.66
C LEU A 141 -8.03 12.90 -33.17
N PRO A 142 -7.72 14.12 -33.66
CA PRO A 142 -7.81 14.42 -35.09
C PRO A 142 -6.67 13.80 -35.92
N GLN A 143 -5.56 13.42 -35.28
CA GLN A 143 -4.37 12.92 -35.97
C GLN A 143 -4.45 11.40 -36.25
N ASN A 144 -5.13 10.65 -35.38
CA ASN A 144 -5.32 9.21 -35.54
C ASN A 144 -6.68 8.76 -35.00
N PRO A 145 -7.80 9.22 -35.60
CA PRO A 145 -9.14 8.97 -35.09
C PRO A 145 -9.48 7.48 -34.98
N ASN A 146 -9.00 6.67 -35.91
CA ASN A 146 -9.26 5.23 -35.93
C ASN A 146 -8.68 4.50 -34.71
N TYR A 147 -7.56 4.98 -34.15
CA TYR A 147 -6.98 4.40 -32.93
C TYR A 147 -7.91 4.54 -31.73
N TYR A 148 -8.61 5.67 -31.66
CA TYR A 148 -9.56 6.00 -30.59
C TYR A 148 -11.00 5.53 -30.89
N GLY A 149 -11.23 4.87 -32.02
CA GLY A 149 -12.56 4.42 -32.43
C GLY A 149 -13.47 5.51 -33.01
N LEU A 150 -12.92 6.67 -33.43
CA LEU A 150 -13.70 7.74 -34.06
C LEU A 150 -13.86 7.50 -35.56
N ALA A 151 -15.09 7.69 -36.05
CA ALA A 151 -15.42 7.58 -37.49
C ALA A 151 -15.08 8.84 -38.30
N GLY A 152 -14.79 9.96 -37.64
CA GLY A 152 -14.43 11.21 -38.29
C GLY A 152 -13.87 12.24 -37.30
N VAL A 153 -13.46 13.38 -37.83
CA VAL A 153 -12.68 14.41 -37.11
C VAL A 153 -13.34 15.80 -37.17
N SER A 154 -14.63 15.88 -37.47
CA SER A 154 -15.34 17.16 -37.38
C SER A 154 -15.42 17.60 -35.92
N ASP A 155 -15.46 18.91 -35.68
CA ASP A 155 -15.56 19.45 -34.31
C ASP A 155 -16.75 18.85 -33.55
N THR A 156 -17.87 18.61 -34.25
CA THR A 156 -19.05 17.94 -33.68
C THR A 156 -18.75 16.52 -33.22
N GLN A 157 -18.05 15.72 -34.04
CA GLN A 157 -17.71 14.32 -33.69
C GLN A 157 -16.69 14.25 -32.56
N LEU A 158 -15.71 15.16 -32.54
CA LEU A 158 -14.73 15.23 -31.44
C LEU A 158 -15.41 15.62 -30.12
N SER A 159 -16.30 16.61 -30.17
CA SER A 159 -17.07 17.06 -29.01
C SER A 159 -18.00 15.95 -28.50
N GLU A 160 -18.71 15.25 -29.38
CA GLU A 160 -19.58 14.13 -29.03
C GLU A 160 -18.79 13.00 -28.37
N PHE A 161 -17.62 12.64 -28.92
CA PHE A 161 -16.76 11.62 -28.34
C PHE A 161 -16.27 11.98 -26.94
N VAL A 162 -15.82 13.22 -26.73
CA VAL A 162 -15.37 13.71 -25.42
C VAL A 162 -16.53 13.75 -24.41
N SER A 163 -17.74 14.16 -24.85
CA SER A 163 -18.95 14.14 -24.02
C SER A 163 -19.26 12.73 -23.55
N VAL A 164 -19.37 11.78 -24.48
CA VAL A 164 -19.69 10.37 -24.16
C VAL A 164 -18.63 9.75 -23.26
N LEU A 165 -17.34 10.00 -23.51
CA LEU A 165 -16.27 9.52 -22.65
C LEU A 165 -16.39 10.07 -21.22
N THR A 166 -16.68 11.36 -21.10
CA THR A 166 -16.84 12.04 -19.80
C THR A 166 -18.07 11.51 -19.05
N GLU A 167 -19.22 11.42 -19.72
CA GLU A 167 -20.46 10.86 -19.18
C GLU A 167 -20.27 9.44 -18.66
N ASN A 168 -19.70 8.55 -19.48
CA ASN A 168 -19.44 7.17 -19.06
C ASN A 168 -18.51 7.09 -17.85
N THR A 169 -17.46 7.92 -17.82
CA THR A 169 -16.51 7.92 -16.70
C THR A 169 -17.15 8.44 -15.42
N VAL A 170 -17.95 9.51 -15.50
CA VAL A 170 -18.68 10.06 -14.34
C VAL A 170 -19.72 9.07 -13.85
N ASP A 171 -20.42 8.36 -14.75
CA ASP A 171 -21.37 7.31 -14.39
C ASP A 171 -20.70 6.14 -13.66
N GLU A 172 -19.48 5.75 -14.07
CA GLU A 172 -18.67 4.75 -13.37
C GLU A 172 -18.25 5.22 -11.97
N LEU A 173 -17.75 6.46 -11.86
CA LEU A 173 -17.38 7.07 -10.58
C LEU A 173 -18.59 7.22 -9.64
N ALA A 174 -19.76 7.52 -10.19
CA ALA A 174 -21.00 7.62 -9.42
C ALA A 174 -21.47 6.25 -8.90
N LYS A 175 -21.37 5.19 -9.72
CA LYS A 175 -21.67 3.81 -9.28
C LYS A 175 -20.73 3.35 -8.16
N ALA A 176 -19.46 3.73 -8.25
CA ALA A 176 -18.47 3.47 -7.22
C ALA A 176 -18.66 4.31 -5.93
N GLY A 177 -19.63 5.22 -5.90
CA GLY A 177 -19.88 6.12 -4.76
C GLY A 177 -18.76 7.14 -4.55
N ALA A 178 -17.98 7.47 -5.59
CA ALA A 178 -16.84 8.38 -5.52
C ALA A 178 -17.20 9.82 -5.89
N VAL A 179 -18.16 10.02 -6.80
CA VAL A 179 -18.65 11.34 -7.24
C VAL A 179 -20.17 11.34 -7.28
N GLU A 180 -20.79 12.45 -6.94
CA GLU A 180 -22.21 12.73 -7.19
C GLU A 180 -22.34 13.73 -8.34
N CYS A 181 -23.28 13.48 -9.25
CA CYS A 181 -23.62 14.37 -10.34
C CYS A 181 -25.07 14.85 -10.18
N SER A 182 -25.28 16.17 -10.10
CA SER A 182 -26.62 16.76 -10.02
C SER A 182 -27.33 16.75 -11.39
N GLU A 183 -28.65 17.00 -11.40
CA GLU A 183 -29.42 17.18 -12.64
C GLU A 183 -28.92 18.34 -13.51
N GLU A 184 -28.28 19.34 -12.89
CA GLU A 184 -27.69 20.49 -13.59
C GLU A 184 -26.25 20.21 -14.09
N GLY A 185 -25.74 19.00 -13.88
CA GLY A 185 -24.39 18.59 -14.29
C GLY A 185 -23.27 19.08 -13.38
N VAL A 186 -23.58 19.46 -12.13
CA VAL A 186 -22.58 19.83 -11.11
C VAL A 186 -22.00 18.55 -10.52
N LEU A 187 -20.67 18.49 -10.39
CA LEU A 187 -19.93 17.35 -9.85
C LEU A 187 -19.42 17.67 -8.45
N SER A 188 -19.74 16.80 -7.49
CA SER A 188 -19.24 16.89 -6.12
C SER A 188 -18.56 15.59 -5.70
N PRO A 189 -17.38 15.66 -5.06
CA PRO A 189 -16.71 14.47 -4.55
C PRO A 189 -17.47 13.90 -3.35
N LEU A 190 -17.54 12.57 -3.26
CA LEU A 190 -18.08 11.84 -2.11
C LEU A 190 -16.96 11.28 -1.25
N ASN A 191 -17.29 10.77 -0.06
CA ASN A 191 -16.30 10.29 0.91
C ASN A 191 -15.34 9.25 0.30
N MET A 192 -15.84 8.26 -0.46
CA MET A 192 -14.97 7.25 -1.09
C MET A 192 -14.02 7.86 -2.12
N GLY A 193 -14.48 8.87 -2.85
CA GLY A 193 -13.68 9.57 -3.85
C GLY A 193 -12.57 10.42 -3.22
N VAL A 194 -12.88 11.11 -2.13
CA VAL A 194 -11.90 11.86 -1.33
C VAL A 194 -10.85 10.91 -0.77
N LEU A 195 -11.26 9.76 -0.22
CA LEU A 195 -10.35 8.75 0.32
C LEU A 195 -9.43 8.15 -0.75
N SER A 196 -10.00 7.74 -1.90
CA SER A 196 -9.26 7.24 -3.06
C SER A 196 -8.15 8.22 -3.49
N THR A 197 -8.50 9.50 -3.64
CA THR A 197 -7.55 10.53 -4.06
C THR A 197 -6.50 10.82 -2.98
N HIS A 198 -6.91 10.94 -1.71
CA HIS A 198 -6.01 11.26 -0.61
C HIS A 198 -4.96 10.17 -0.37
N LEU A 199 -5.37 8.91 -0.42
CA LEU A 199 -4.51 7.75 -0.18
C LEU A 199 -3.86 7.22 -1.46
N TYR A 200 -4.11 7.83 -2.62
CA TYR A 200 -3.59 7.36 -3.91
C TYR A 200 -3.92 5.87 -4.16
N ILE A 201 -5.20 5.54 -3.96
CA ILE A 201 -5.80 4.21 -4.13
C ILE A 201 -6.75 4.29 -5.32
N GLN A 202 -6.77 3.29 -6.18
CA GLN A 202 -7.67 3.27 -7.34
C GLN A 202 -9.14 3.25 -6.88
N TYR A 203 -10.01 4.00 -7.56
CA TYR A 203 -11.40 4.12 -7.12
C TYR A 203 -12.15 2.77 -7.09
N HIS A 204 -11.78 1.84 -7.98
CA HIS A 204 -12.27 0.46 -7.99
C HIS A 204 -11.91 -0.31 -6.71
N THR A 205 -10.74 -0.06 -6.13
CA THR A 205 -10.33 -0.70 -4.87
C THR A 205 -11.15 -0.14 -3.70
N THR A 206 -11.44 1.17 -3.67
CA THR A 206 -12.32 1.74 -2.65
C THR A 206 -13.77 1.26 -2.79
N GLU A 207 -14.25 1.07 -4.03
CA GLU A 207 -15.54 0.43 -4.30
C GLU A 207 -15.56 -1.02 -3.78
N LEU A 208 -14.52 -1.80 -4.09
CA LEU A 208 -14.36 -3.16 -3.56
C LEU A 208 -14.43 -3.18 -2.03
N PHE A 209 -13.76 -2.25 -1.35
CA PHE A 209 -13.78 -2.15 0.12
C PHE A 209 -15.17 -1.81 0.64
N ALA A 210 -15.83 -0.80 0.05
CA ALA A 210 -17.17 -0.37 0.46
C ALA A 210 -18.22 -1.48 0.28
N LEU A 211 -18.09 -2.31 -0.75
CA LEU A 211 -19.02 -3.41 -1.04
C LEU A 211 -18.71 -4.69 -0.26
N SER A 212 -17.44 -4.94 0.08
CA SER A 212 -17.00 -6.24 0.63
C SER A 212 -16.80 -6.24 2.13
N ILE A 213 -16.42 -5.10 2.73
CA ILE A 213 -16.26 -4.99 4.18
C ILE A 213 -17.66 -4.96 4.81
N THR A 214 -17.83 -5.68 5.92
CA THR A 214 -19.08 -5.71 6.67
C THR A 214 -18.81 -5.45 8.15
N ALA A 215 -19.84 -5.08 8.91
CA ALA A 215 -19.75 -4.88 10.36
C ALA A 215 -19.14 -6.08 11.13
N LYS A 216 -19.21 -7.29 10.56
CA LYS A 216 -18.71 -8.54 11.17
C LYS A 216 -17.38 -9.00 10.57
N ALA A 217 -16.77 -8.21 9.68
CA ALA A 217 -15.49 -8.54 9.10
C ALA A 217 -14.43 -8.69 10.21
N LYS A 218 -13.57 -9.69 10.04
CA LYS A 218 -12.44 -9.99 10.94
C LYS A 218 -11.16 -9.99 10.13
N ARG A 219 -10.00 -10.03 10.78
CA ARG A 219 -8.67 -10.10 10.15
C ARG A 219 -8.60 -11.06 8.95
N ARG A 220 -9.13 -12.29 9.10
CA ARG A 220 -9.23 -13.28 8.02
C ARG A 220 -9.95 -12.76 6.76
N GLY A 221 -11.11 -12.12 6.93
CA GLY A 221 -11.90 -11.59 5.81
C GLY A 221 -11.29 -10.33 5.22
N LEU A 222 -10.75 -9.44 6.07
CA LEU A 222 -10.03 -8.25 5.64
C LEU A 222 -8.79 -8.61 4.81
N LEU A 223 -8.03 -9.63 5.21
CA LEU A 223 -6.88 -10.13 4.44
C LEU A 223 -7.29 -10.63 3.05
N GLN A 224 -8.45 -11.29 2.94
CA GLN A 224 -8.98 -11.75 1.65
C GLN A 224 -9.34 -10.58 0.73
N ILE A 225 -9.98 -9.55 1.28
CA ILE A 225 -10.39 -8.34 0.55
C ILE A 225 -9.14 -7.54 0.14
N LEU A 226 -8.19 -7.34 1.06
CA LEU A 226 -6.92 -6.67 0.81
C LEU A 226 -6.15 -7.33 -0.35
N ALA A 227 -6.03 -8.66 -0.33
CA ALA A 227 -5.35 -9.39 -1.40
C ALA A 227 -6.01 -9.25 -2.78
N SER A 228 -7.29 -8.83 -2.82
CA SER A 228 -8.06 -8.68 -4.06
C SER A 228 -8.05 -7.25 -4.62
N ALA A 229 -7.31 -6.33 -4.01
CA ALA A 229 -7.18 -4.93 -4.46
C ALA A 229 -6.55 -4.81 -5.86
N ASN A 230 -7.00 -3.81 -6.64
CA ASN A 230 -6.59 -3.60 -8.02
C ASN A 230 -5.12 -3.16 -8.16
N GLU A 231 -4.54 -2.55 -7.12
CA GLU A 231 -3.13 -2.13 -7.09
C GLU A 231 -2.19 -3.32 -7.32
N PHE A 232 -2.60 -4.50 -6.87
CA PHE A 232 -1.82 -5.72 -7.03
C PHE A 232 -1.99 -6.36 -8.41
N GLU A 233 -2.93 -5.90 -9.25
CA GLU A 233 -3.16 -6.47 -10.57
C GLU A 233 -1.92 -6.43 -11.46
N LYS A 234 -0.99 -5.49 -11.22
CA LYS A 234 0.28 -5.40 -11.95
C LYS A 234 1.32 -6.45 -11.56
N LEU A 235 1.15 -7.14 -10.42
CA LEU A 235 2.10 -8.14 -9.94
C LEU A 235 2.24 -9.28 -10.97
N PRO A 236 3.46 -9.67 -11.39
CA PRO A 236 3.64 -10.65 -12.45
C PRO A 236 3.30 -12.06 -11.94
N ILE A 237 2.82 -12.92 -12.84
CA ILE A 237 2.76 -14.37 -12.60
C ILE A 237 3.79 -15.02 -13.52
N ARG A 238 4.83 -15.61 -12.95
CA ARG A 238 5.94 -16.20 -13.71
C ARG A 238 5.64 -17.65 -14.11
N GLN A 239 6.42 -18.16 -15.05
CA GLN A 239 6.30 -19.54 -15.49
C GLN A 239 6.54 -20.50 -14.32
N HIS A 240 5.70 -21.52 -14.19
CA HIS A 240 5.75 -22.54 -13.12
C HIS A 240 5.42 -22.02 -11.70
N GLU A 241 5.08 -20.75 -11.54
CA GLU A 241 4.78 -20.17 -10.23
C GLU A 241 3.46 -20.70 -9.66
N GLN A 242 2.46 -20.97 -10.50
CA GLN A 242 1.14 -21.46 -10.07
C GLN A 242 1.22 -22.74 -9.21
N LEU A 243 2.00 -23.74 -9.62
CA LEU A 243 2.18 -24.99 -8.87
C LEU A 243 2.95 -24.77 -7.56
N LEU A 244 3.78 -23.74 -7.48
CA LEU A 244 4.45 -23.35 -6.25
C LEU A 244 3.46 -22.69 -5.29
N LEU A 245 2.67 -21.73 -5.77
CA LEU A 245 1.63 -21.05 -4.99
C LEU A 245 0.62 -22.04 -4.43
N GLU A 246 0.10 -22.97 -5.24
CA GLU A 246 -0.83 -24.03 -4.79
C GLU A 246 -0.25 -24.93 -3.69
N ARG A 247 1.07 -25.13 -3.64
CA ARG A 247 1.73 -25.88 -2.57
C ARG A 247 1.86 -25.05 -1.31
N MET A 248 2.18 -23.77 -1.44
CA MET A 248 2.34 -22.85 -0.32
C MET A 248 0.99 -22.54 0.35
N GLU A 249 -0.08 -22.37 -0.42
CA GLU A 249 -1.45 -22.14 0.06
C GLU A 249 -1.92 -23.19 1.07
N LYS A 250 -1.51 -24.46 0.89
CA LYS A 250 -1.89 -25.56 1.78
C LYS A 250 -1.30 -25.47 3.19
N ARG A 251 -0.29 -24.63 3.38
CA ARG A 251 0.41 -24.43 4.67
C ARG A 251 0.04 -23.12 5.34
N LEU A 252 -0.78 -22.29 4.70
CA LEU A 252 -1.17 -20.99 5.23
C LEU A 252 -2.08 -21.14 6.45
N THR A 253 -1.92 -20.22 7.40
CA THR A 253 -2.75 -20.11 8.61
C THR A 253 -4.23 -19.92 8.24
N TYR A 254 -4.50 -19.00 7.30
CA TYR A 254 -5.82 -18.77 6.77
C TYR A 254 -5.94 -19.32 5.35
N VAL A 255 -6.73 -20.38 5.22
CA VAL A 255 -7.18 -20.88 3.90
C VAL A 255 -8.23 -19.93 3.35
N LEU A 256 -7.87 -19.10 2.37
CA LEU A 256 -8.77 -18.10 1.76
C LEU A 256 -9.09 -18.48 0.31
N GLU A 257 -10.30 -18.14 -0.13
CA GLU A 257 -10.75 -18.35 -1.50
C GLU A 257 -10.65 -17.03 -2.29
N ASN A 258 -9.50 -16.78 -2.90
CA ASN A 258 -9.29 -15.63 -3.77
C ASN A 258 -9.58 -16.00 -5.24
N ALA A 259 -10.34 -15.15 -5.94
CA ALA A 259 -10.83 -15.45 -7.29
C ALA A 259 -9.74 -15.45 -8.37
N THR A 260 -8.74 -14.58 -8.25
CA THR A 260 -7.68 -14.41 -9.26
C THR A 260 -6.36 -15.02 -8.80
N LEU A 261 -5.52 -15.45 -9.75
CA LEU A 261 -4.17 -15.95 -9.45
C LEU A 261 -3.31 -14.90 -8.75
N THR A 262 -3.47 -13.64 -9.13
CA THR A 262 -2.78 -12.50 -8.51
C THR A 262 -3.19 -12.34 -7.05
N ALA A 263 -4.49 -12.36 -6.74
CA ALA A 263 -4.96 -12.23 -5.36
C ALA A 263 -4.52 -13.42 -4.49
N ARG A 264 -4.53 -14.63 -5.06
CA ARG A 264 -3.96 -15.83 -4.42
C ARG A 264 -2.48 -15.66 -4.10
N LYS A 265 -1.70 -15.14 -5.05
CA LYS A 265 -0.28 -14.82 -4.85
C LYS A 265 -0.08 -13.81 -3.73
N VAL A 266 -0.76 -12.67 -3.75
CA VAL A 266 -0.67 -11.64 -2.71
C VAL A 266 -0.98 -12.23 -1.34
N ASN A 267 -2.04 -13.03 -1.24
CA ASN A 267 -2.41 -13.71 -0.02
C ASN A 267 -1.29 -14.64 0.50
N VAL A 268 -0.69 -15.45 -0.37
CA VAL A 268 0.48 -16.28 -0.03
C VAL A 268 1.63 -15.42 0.48
N LEU A 269 1.96 -14.34 -0.22
CA LEU A 269 3.08 -13.46 0.14
C LEU A 269 2.88 -12.80 1.51
N LEU A 270 1.68 -12.25 1.78
CA LEU A 270 1.36 -11.63 3.06
C LEU A 270 1.41 -12.64 4.21
N GLN A 271 0.77 -13.81 4.07
CA GLN A 271 0.75 -14.79 5.15
C GLN A 271 2.11 -15.45 5.40
N THR A 272 2.91 -15.69 4.35
CA THR A 272 4.28 -16.20 4.53
C THR A 272 5.21 -15.17 5.15
N HIS A 273 5.00 -13.87 4.86
CA HIS A 273 5.65 -12.77 5.57
C HIS A 273 5.32 -12.77 7.06
N PHE A 274 4.03 -12.86 7.43
CA PHE A 274 3.62 -12.95 8.85
C PHE A 274 4.18 -14.19 9.55
N SER A 275 4.27 -15.32 8.86
CA SER A 275 4.86 -16.54 9.44
C SER A 275 6.39 -16.57 9.41
N ARG A 276 7.04 -15.56 8.81
CA ARG A 276 8.48 -15.51 8.51
C ARG A 276 8.96 -16.79 7.80
N GLU A 277 8.12 -17.36 6.94
CA GLU A 277 8.47 -18.54 6.17
C GLU A 277 9.43 -18.19 5.03
N PRO A 278 10.49 -18.97 4.80
CA PRO A 278 11.39 -18.73 3.68
C PRO A 278 10.67 -18.96 2.35
N VAL A 279 10.78 -17.97 1.46
CA VAL A 279 10.25 -18.03 0.08
C VAL A 279 11.39 -17.88 -0.94
N PRO A 280 11.22 -18.38 -2.17
CA PRO A 280 12.20 -18.14 -3.24
C PRO A 280 12.44 -16.65 -3.48
N ALA A 281 13.65 -16.30 -3.91
CA ALA A 281 14.07 -14.91 -4.08
C ALA A 281 13.13 -14.07 -4.96
N ASP A 282 12.55 -14.66 -6.01
CA ASP A 282 11.61 -13.96 -6.89
C ASP A 282 10.31 -13.58 -6.16
N LEU A 283 9.76 -14.50 -5.36
CA LEU A 283 8.58 -14.23 -4.51
C LEU A 283 8.90 -13.29 -3.37
N HIS A 284 10.12 -13.36 -2.81
CA HIS A 284 10.55 -12.43 -1.79
C HIS A 284 10.59 -11.00 -2.35
N ARG A 285 11.14 -10.80 -3.55
CA ARG A 285 11.14 -9.50 -4.24
C ARG A 285 9.71 -8.97 -4.43
N ASP A 286 8.81 -9.84 -4.89
CA ASP A 286 7.40 -9.48 -5.05
C ASP A 286 6.75 -9.09 -3.71
N ALA A 287 7.08 -9.78 -2.61
CA ALA A 287 6.60 -9.42 -1.28
C ALA A 287 7.05 -8.00 -0.89
N LEU A 288 8.31 -7.62 -1.15
CA LEU A 288 8.81 -6.28 -0.85
C LEU A 288 8.07 -5.16 -1.63
N GLU A 289 7.49 -5.46 -2.78
CA GLU A 289 6.61 -4.53 -3.52
C GLU A 289 5.18 -4.51 -2.95
N VAL A 290 4.70 -5.65 -2.46
CA VAL A 290 3.36 -5.80 -1.88
C VAL A 290 3.24 -5.09 -0.53
N LEU A 291 4.23 -5.20 0.35
CA LEU A 291 4.12 -4.76 1.76
C LEU A 291 3.78 -3.26 1.89
N PRO A 292 4.47 -2.32 1.20
CA PRO A 292 4.15 -0.90 1.34
C PRO A 292 2.78 -0.52 0.79
N THR A 293 2.40 -1.16 -0.32
CA THR A 293 1.07 -0.99 -0.90
C THR A 293 0.00 -1.53 0.05
N ALA A 294 0.25 -2.65 0.74
CA ALA A 294 -0.68 -3.25 1.69
C ALA A 294 -0.99 -2.32 2.88
N VAL A 295 0.01 -1.65 3.46
CA VAL A 295 -0.21 -0.68 4.56
C VAL A 295 -1.12 0.46 4.12
N ARG A 296 -0.84 1.06 2.94
CA ARG A 296 -1.66 2.14 2.38
C ARG A 296 -3.11 1.70 2.14
N LEU A 297 -3.30 0.49 1.63
CA LEU A 297 -4.62 -0.09 1.41
C LEU A 297 -5.36 -0.38 2.71
N LEU A 298 -4.67 -0.85 3.74
CA LEU A 298 -5.24 -1.08 5.07
C LEU A 298 -5.68 0.23 5.73
N HIS A 299 -4.93 1.32 5.58
CA HIS A 299 -5.41 2.66 5.98
C HIS A 299 -6.71 3.02 5.24
N GLY A 300 -6.82 2.67 3.95
CA GLY A 300 -8.07 2.79 3.19
C GLY A 300 -9.21 1.98 3.80
N MET A 301 -8.95 0.74 4.21
CA MET A 301 -9.94 -0.10 4.90
C MET A 301 -10.38 0.48 6.24
N VAL A 302 -9.46 1.05 7.04
CA VAL A 302 -9.79 1.73 8.31
C VAL A 302 -10.75 2.89 8.05
N ASN A 303 -10.48 3.71 7.03
CA ASN A 303 -11.33 4.86 6.67
C ASN A 303 -12.71 4.45 6.14
N VAL A 304 -12.80 3.34 5.40
CA VAL A 304 -14.09 2.77 4.97
C VAL A 304 -14.90 2.24 6.17
N CYS A 305 -14.23 1.57 7.11
CA CYS A 305 -14.85 1.10 8.36
C CYS A 305 -15.34 2.28 9.22
N SER A 306 -14.54 3.34 9.30
CA SER A 306 -14.87 4.61 9.97
C SER A 306 -16.12 5.25 9.36
N SER A 307 -16.18 5.39 8.04
CA SER A 307 -17.34 5.94 7.32
C SER A 307 -18.63 5.13 7.56
N SER A 308 -18.48 3.83 7.82
CA SER A 308 -19.59 2.91 8.13
C SER A 308 -19.84 2.73 9.64
N MET A 309 -19.06 3.41 10.49
CA MET A 309 -19.10 3.35 11.94
C MET A 309 -18.86 1.95 12.53
N TRP A 310 -18.03 1.11 11.91
CA TRP A 310 -17.77 -0.27 12.37
C TRP A 310 -16.48 -0.38 13.17
N LEU A 311 -16.60 -0.65 14.48
CA LEU A 311 -15.46 -0.65 15.41
C LEU A 311 -14.50 -1.83 15.21
N LYS A 312 -14.99 -3.07 15.34
CA LYS A 312 -14.17 -4.29 15.29
C LYS A 312 -13.44 -4.45 13.94
N PRO A 313 -14.06 -4.18 12.77
CA PRO A 313 -13.33 -4.18 11.50
C PRO A 313 -12.24 -3.11 11.41
N ALA A 314 -12.46 -1.91 11.96
CA ALA A 314 -11.44 -0.85 11.95
C ALA A 314 -10.23 -1.24 12.80
N ILE A 315 -10.46 -1.72 14.03
CA ILE A 315 -9.41 -2.25 14.92
C ILE A 315 -8.64 -3.37 14.22
N ALA A 316 -9.36 -4.34 13.64
CA ALA A 316 -8.73 -5.46 12.93
C ALA A 316 -7.92 -5.04 11.69
N ALA A 317 -8.27 -3.93 11.03
CA ALA A 317 -7.49 -3.39 9.92
C ALA A 317 -6.20 -2.71 10.42
N ILE A 318 -6.24 -1.99 11.54
CA ILE A 318 -5.05 -1.41 12.19
C ILE A 318 -4.10 -2.52 12.67
N GLU A 319 -4.64 -3.54 13.32
CA GLU A 319 -3.91 -4.75 13.72
C GLU A 319 -3.20 -5.41 12.53
N LEU A 320 -3.87 -5.49 11.36
CA LEU A 320 -3.24 -6.03 10.15
C LEU A 320 -2.09 -5.14 9.64
N CYS A 321 -2.14 -3.82 9.84
CA CYS A 321 -1.00 -2.97 9.51
C CYS A 321 0.21 -3.35 10.36
N GLN A 322 0.00 -3.53 11.67
CA GLN A 322 1.07 -3.90 12.60
C GLN A 322 1.73 -5.23 12.18
N MET A 323 0.90 -6.20 11.77
CA MET A 323 1.37 -7.49 11.24
C MET A 323 2.21 -7.34 9.96
N VAL A 324 1.81 -6.44 9.05
CA VAL A 324 2.56 -6.14 7.81
C VAL A 324 3.89 -5.47 8.11
N VAL A 325 3.91 -4.49 9.01
CA VAL A 325 5.11 -3.73 9.36
C VAL A 325 6.11 -4.59 10.14
N GLN A 326 5.67 -5.35 11.14
CA GLN A 326 6.57 -6.17 11.97
C GLN A 326 6.83 -7.58 11.41
N GLY A 327 6.08 -7.96 10.37
CA GLY A 327 6.16 -9.28 9.74
C GLY A 327 5.99 -10.41 10.73
N GLN A 328 4.90 -10.35 11.51
CA GLN A 328 4.51 -11.39 12.44
C GLN A 328 2.99 -11.45 12.60
N TRP A 329 2.46 -12.56 13.09
CA TRP A 329 1.05 -12.62 13.50
C TRP A 329 0.85 -11.91 14.84
N ASN A 330 -0.34 -11.34 15.06
CA ASN A 330 -0.69 -10.76 16.37
C ASN A 330 -0.81 -11.82 17.48
N GLU A 331 -1.01 -13.08 17.11
CA GLU A 331 -1.00 -14.22 18.04
C GLU A 331 0.42 -14.69 18.42
N ASP A 332 1.46 -14.27 17.69
CA ASP A 332 2.84 -14.61 18.03
C ASP A 332 3.35 -13.73 19.19
N SER A 333 4.47 -14.13 19.79
CA SER A 333 5.11 -13.37 20.87
C SER A 333 5.45 -11.95 20.43
N ARG A 334 5.11 -10.96 21.27
CA ARG A 334 5.42 -9.54 21.02
C ARG A 334 6.92 -9.28 20.95
N LEU A 335 7.72 -10.13 21.60
CA LEU A 335 9.18 -10.06 21.63
C LEU A 335 9.83 -10.41 20.28
N LEU A 336 9.12 -11.04 19.35
CA LEU A 336 9.65 -11.34 18.01
C LEU A 336 9.87 -10.10 17.14
N GLN A 337 9.38 -8.93 17.57
CA GLN A 337 9.70 -7.64 16.95
C GLN A 337 11.16 -7.24 17.19
N LEU A 338 11.75 -7.68 18.30
CA LEU A 338 13.11 -7.35 18.68
C LEU A 338 14.10 -7.93 17.66
N PRO A 339 15.15 -7.17 17.27
CA PRO A 339 16.24 -7.70 16.46
C PRO A 339 16.86 -8.94 17.11
N HIS A 340 17.23 -9.91 16.29
CA HIS A 340 17.91 -11.13 16.73
C HIS A 340 17.10 -12.03 17.68
N PHE A 341 15.77 -11.85 17.76
CA PHE A 341 14.87 -12.77 18.47
C PHE A 341 14.29 -13.83 17.53
N ASP A 342 14.43 -15.09 17.92
CA ASP A 342 13.72 -16.22 17.32
C ASP A 342 12.62 -16.74 18.27
N LYS A 343 11.86 -17.72 17.81
CA LYS A 343 10.73 -18.30 18.58
C LYS A 343 11.19 -18.98 19.87
N ASP A 344 12.41 -19.51 19.92
CA ASP A 344 12.91 -20.22 21.10
C ASP A 344 13.38 -19.23 22.17
N ARG A 345 14.06 -18.15 21.76
CA ARG A 345 14.44 -17.05 22.66
C ARG A 345 13.22 -16.34 23.21
N ALA A 346 12.25 -15.97 22.37
CA ALA A 346 11.01 -15.35 22.83
C ALA A 346 10.30 -16.19 23.91
N ARG A 347 10.19 -17.51 23.70
CA ARG A 347 9.62 -18.44 24.70
C ARG A 347 10.44 -18.51 25.99
N ALA A 348 11.77 -18.39 25.91
CA ALA A 348 12.62 -18.40 27.09
C ALA A 348 12.34 -17.18 28.00
N PHE A 349 12.12 -16.00 27.41
CA PHE A 349 11.67 -14.81 28.13
C PHE A 349 10.26 -14.98 28.71
N GLU A 350 9.32 -15.51 27.92
CA GLU A 350 7.94 -15.76 28.39
C GLU A 350 7.89 -16.71 29.58
N ASN A 351 8.78 -17.72 29.63
CA ASN A 351 8.87 -18.64 30.78
C ASN A 351 9.33 -17.96 32.08
N GLU A 352 10.05 -16.84 31.99
CA GLU A 352 10.43 -15.99 33.13
C GLU A 352 9.37 -14.90 33.42
N GLY A 353 8.22 -14.93 32.73
CA GLY A 353 7.14 -13.97 32.90
C GLY A 353 7.29 -12.66 32.12
N VAL A 354 8.18 -12.63 31.11
CA VAL A 354 8.38 -11.48 30.22
C VAL A 354 7.70 -11.76 28.88
N ASP A 355 6.51 -11.21 28.67
CA ASP A 355 5.66 -11.47 27.50
C ASP A 355 5.49 -10.27 26.55
N ASP A 356 5.97 -9.08 26.94
CA ASP A 356 6.01 -7.90 26.09
C ASP A 356 7.29 -7.06 26.24
N VAL A 357 7.39 -6.00 25.42
CA VAL A 357 8.59 -5.15 25.35
C VAL A 357 8.76 -4.32 26.63
N PHE A 358 7.67 -3.90 27.28
CA PHE A 358 7.74 -3.14 28.53
C PHE A 358 8.29 -4.03 29.65
N ALA A 359 7.78 -5.25 29.81
CA ALA A 359 8.30 -6.24 30.74
C ALA A 359 9.78 -6.58 30.44
N PHE A 360 10.16 -6.63 29.16
CA PHE A 360 11.56 -6.84 28.77
C PHE A 360 12.47 -5.69 29.23
N LEU A 361 11.99 -4.44 29.14
CA LEU A 361 12.71 -3.25 29.59
C LEU A 361 12.83 -3.17 31.11
N GLU A 362 11.87 -3.69 31.86
CA GLU A 362 11.86 -3.74 33.32
C GLU A 362 12.61 -4.94 33.93
N MET A 363 12.92 -5.96 33.11
CA MET A 363 13.57 -7.19 33.58
C MET A 363 14.94 -6.93 34.22
N GLU A 364 15.25 -7.62 35.33
CA GLU A 364 16.56 -7.57 35.99
C GLU A 364 17.74 -7.86 35.04
N ASP A 365 18.78 -7.04 35.13
CA ASP A 365 19.93 -7.05 34.22
C ASP A 365 20.63 -8.40 34.12
N ASP A 366 20.81 -9.09 35.25
CA ASP A 366 21.52 -10.37 35.30
C ASP A 366 20.73 -11.49 34.60
N ALA A 367 19.40 -11.51 34.79
CA ALA A 367 18.51 -12.46 34.14
C ALA A 367 18.41 -12.16 32.63
N ARG A 368 18.30 -10.88 32.27
CA ARG A 368 18.29 -10.43 30.86
C ARG A 368 19.58 -10.84 30.14
N LYS A 369 20.75 -10.59 30.75
CA LYS A 369 22.06 -10.98 30.19
C LYS A 369 22.18 -12.49 30.01
N ALA A 370 21.66 -13.29 30.93
CA ALA A 370 21.66 -14.75 30.81
C ALA A 370 20.81 -15.23 29.62
N LEU A 371 19.62 -14.64 29.41
CA LEU A 371 18.74 -15.00 28.29
C LEU A 371 19.21 -14.47 26.93
N LEU A 372 19.99 -13.39 26.93
CA LEU A 372 20.66 -12.85 25.74
C LEU A 372 22.01 -13.51 25.45
N GLU A 373 22.41 -14.53 26.22
CA GLU A 373 23.67 -15.23 26.00
C GLU A 373 23.75 -15.78 24.55
N GLY A 374 24.93 -15.64 23.95
CA GLY A 374 25.20 -16.02 22.55
C GLY A 374 25.05 -14.88 21.55
N LEU A 375 24.49 -13.73 21.94
CA LEU A 375 24.54 -12.51 21.13
C LEU A 375 25.87 -11.76 21.33
N SER A 376 26.35 -11.15 20.26
CA SER A 376 27.47 -10.20 20.27
C SER A 376 27.07 -8.86 20.89
N GLU A 377 28.05 -8.07 21.34
CA GLU A 377 27.82 -6.72 21.88
C GLU A 377 27.02 -5.83 20.91
N LYS A 378 27.29 -5.96 19.59
CA LYS A 378 26.57 -5.22 18.56
C LYS A 378 25.11 -5.65 18.43
N GLU A 379 24.82 -6.95 18.51
CA GLU A 379 23.44 -7.45 18.43
C GLU A 379 22.62 -7.02 19.66
N VAL A 380 23.25 -6.96 20.83
CA VAL A 380 22.64 -6.40 22.04
C VAL A 380 22.41 -4.89 21.90
N GLU A 381 23.35 -4.15 21.30
CA GLU A 381 23.18 -2.73 21.00
C GLU A 381 22.01 -2.50 20.03
N ASP A 382 21.86 -3.32 18.98
CA ASP A 382 20.73 -3.26 18.05
C ASP A 382 19.38 -3.41 18.79
N ILE A 383 19.30 -4.33 19.76
CA ILE A 383 18.11 -4.55 20.59
C ILE A 383 17.82 -3.29 21.43
N VAL A 384 18.83 -2.74 22.10
CA VAL A 384 18.67 -1.53 22.93
C VAL A 384 18.21 -0.34 22.08
N MET A 385 18.81 -0.14 20.90
CA MET A 385 18.39 0.91 19.98
C MET A 385 16.94 0.73 19.52
N TRP A 386 16.50 -0.52 19.30
CA TRP A 386 15.10 -0.81 18.96
C TRP A 386 14.15 -0.48 20.11
N CYS A 387 14.49 -0.88 21.34
CA CYS A 387 13.67 -0.58 22.52
C CYS A 387 13.53 0.92 22.79
N ASN A 388 14.57 1.71 22.54
CA ASN A 388 14.51 3.17 22.71
C ASN A 388 13.53 3.86 21.73
N ASP A 389 13.31 3.25 20.56
CA ASP A 389 12.36 3.75 19.56
C ASP A 389 10.98 3.07 19.68
N TYR A 390 10.81 2.14 20.63
CA TYR A 390 9.52 1.51 20.90
C TYR A 390 8.61 2.52 21.63
N PRO A 391 7.37 2.73 21.18
CA PRO A 391 6.54 3.80 21.72
C PRO A 391 6.07 3.55 23.15
N ASP A 392 6.40 4.48 24.03
CA ASP A 392 5.83 4.61 25.38
C ASP A 392 5.14 5.98 25.47
N ILE A 393 3.81 5.98 25.30
CA ILE A 393 3.00 7.19 25.21
C ILE A 393 1.93 7.14 26.28
N GLU A 394 1.94 8.08 27.21
CA GLU A 394 0.88 8.26 28.19
C GLU A 394 -0.32 8.94 27.52
N VAL A 395 -1.50 8.31 27.64
CA VAL A 395 -2.76 8.81 27.08
C VAL A 395 -3.65 9.31 28.22
N THR A 396 -3.94 10.62 28.24
CA THR A 396 -4.76 11.26 29.27
C THR A 396 -6.05 11.82 28.67
N PRO A 397 -7.17 11.08 28.73
CA PRO A 397 -8.48 11.57 28.29
C PRO A 397 -9.12 12.48 29.35
N THR A 398 -9.83 13.51 28.89
CA THR A 398 -10.60 14.44 29.73
C THR A 398 -11.90 14.84 29.03
N LEU A 399 -13.03 14.45 29.61
CA LEU A 399 -14.34 14.89 29.15
C LEU A 399 -14.58 16.36 29.52
N ALA A 400 -15.11 17.14 28.57
CA ALA A 400 -15.48 18.53 28.82
C ALA A 400 -16.63 18.64 29.83
N SER A 401 -17.54 17.67 29.84
CA SER A 401 -18.61 17.52 30.83
C SER A 401 -18.87 16.03 31.06
N ALA A 402 -18.98 15.63 32.33
CA ALA A 402 -19.37 14.27 32.70
C ALA A 402 -20.86 13.99 32.45
N SER A 403 -21.66 15.04 32.20
CA SER A 403 -23.08 14.93 31.87
C SER A 403 -23.40 15.69 30.59
N VAL A 404 -24.04 15.00 29.64
CA VAL A 404 -24.41 15.55 28.32
C VAL A 404 -25.92 15.35 28.12
N LYS A 405 -26.60 16.27 27.43
CA LYS A 405 -28.03 16.06 27.14
C LYS A 405 -28.20 15.08 25.98
N PRO A 406 -29.34 14.37 25.91
CA PRO A 406 -29.64 13.51 24.78
C PRO A 406 -29.51 14.22 23.43
N GLY A 407 -28.69 13.68 22.52
CA GLY A 407 -28.47 14.23 21.19
C GLY A 407 -27.64 15.52 21.11
N GLU A 408 -27.11 16.03 22.24
CA GLU A 408 -26.12 17.10 22.23
C GLU A 408 -24.71 16.53 21.98
N ASP A 409 -23.82 17.37 21.44
CA ASP A 409 -22.43 16.98 21.17
C ASP A 409 -21.59 17.00 22.44
N GLY A 410 -20.98 15.86 22.75
CA GLY A 410 -19.94 15.69 23.75
C GLY A 410 -18.55 15.93 23.17
N VAL A 411 -17.62 16.35 24.03
CA VAL A 411 -16.24 16.64 23.65
C VAL A 411 -15.29 15.91 24.60
N LEU A 412 -14.45 15.06 24.03
CA LEU A 412 -13.36 14.36 24.71
C LEU A 412 -12.03 14.93 24.25
N SER A 413 -11.29 15.58 25.14
CA SER A 413 -9.92 16.02 24.88
C SER A 413 -8.95 14.93 25.32
N VAL A 414 -8.01 14.57 24.46
CA VAL A 414 -6.98 13.57 24.76
C VAL A 414 -5.62 14.24 24.64
N GLU A 415 -4.87 14.22 25.73
CA GLU A 415 -3.47 14.64 25.78
C GLU A 415 -2.58 13.41 25.71
N LEU A 416 -1.54 13.49 24.89
CA LEU A 416 -0.58 12.43 24.60
C LEU A 416 0.79 12.94 25.07
N SER A 417 1.51 12.14 25.85
CA SER A 417 2.81 12.54 26.40
C SER A 417 3.81 11.41 26.23
N ALA A 418 4.96 11.69 25.63
CA ALA A 418 6.02 10.72 25.43
C ALA A 418 7.25 11.12 26.25
N GLY A 419 7.15 10.96 27.58
CA GLY A 419 8.23 11.22 28.53
C GLY A 419 8.91 12.62 28.46
N GLU A 420 9.98 12.80 29.23
CA GLU A 420 10.80 14.04 29.19
C GLU A 420 11.80 14.03 28.01
N ASP A 421 12.21 12.85 27.56
CA ASP A 421 13.23 12.67 26.51
C ASP A 421 12.65 12.74 25.08
N GLY A 422 11.31 12.77 24.94
CA GLY A 422 10.63 12.63 23.66
C GLY A 422 10.81 11.23 23.07
N PHE A 423 10.20 10.99 21.90
CA PHE A 423 10.37 9.74 21.17
C PHE A 423 10.44 9.98 19.66
N SER A 424 11.08 9.06 18.94
CA SER A 424 11.13 9.07 17.49
C SER A 424 9.85 8.46 16.91
N THR A 425 9.19 9.18 15.98
CA THR A 425 8.07 8.63 15.21
C THR A 425 8.52 7.69 14.08
N GLN A 426 9.83 7.50 13.90
CA GLN A 426 10.38 6.60 12.88
C GLN A 426 10.20 5.14 13.31
N VAL A 427 9.79 4.29 12.37
CA VAL A 427 9.49 2.88 12.64
C VAL A 427 10.72 2.01 12.42
N ARG A 428 11.09 1.23 13.43
CA ARG A 428 12.08 0.16 13.30
C ARG A 428 11.43 -1.17 13.03
N SER A 429 11.69 -1.68 11.83
CA SER A 429 11.36 -3.05 11.42
C SER A 429 12.54 -3.67 10.69
N ASN A 430 12.81 -4.95 10.97
CA ASN A 430 13.87 -5.71 10.31
C ASN A 430 13.44 -6.29 8.96
N VAL A 431 12.13 -6.27 8.67
CA VAL A 431 11.52 -7.01 7.56
C VAL A 431 10.73 -6.12 6.61
N TYR A 432 10.35 -4.92 7.03
CA TYR A 432 9.64 -3.97 6.18
C TYR A 432 10.62 -3.20 5.29
N PRO A 433 10.36 -3.09 3.96
CA PRO A 433 11.37 -2.64 3.00
C PRO A 433 11.57 -1.12 2.93
N GLN A 434 10.69 -0.33 3.52
CA GLN A 434 10.69 1.13 3.41
C GLN A 434 10.79 1.78 4.78
N GLU A 435 11.49 2.91 4.84
CA GLU A 435 11.37 3.79 6.00
C GLU A 435 9.94 4.30 6.09
N CYS A 436 9.30 4.13 7.24
CA CYS A 436 7.98 4.68 7.51
C CYS A 436 7.95 5.36 8.88
N LYS A 437 6.92 6.18 9.05
CA LYS A 437 6.58 6.78 10.34
C LYS A 437 5.37 6.08 10.92
N GLN A 438 5.26 6.13 12.24
CA GLN A 438 4.12 5.62 12.97
C GLN A 438 2.91 6.52 12.70
N THR A 439 1.81 5.93 12.24
CA THR A 439 0.50 6.56 12.26
C THR A 439 -0.28 6.03 13.45
N TRP A 440 -0.98 6.92 14.14
CA TRP A 440 -1.78 6.59 15.32
C TRP A 440 -3.25 6.92 15.10
N TRP A 441 -4.14 6.15 15.73
CA TRP A 441 -5.57 6.41 15.75
C TRP A 441 -6.07 6.53 17.17
N LEU A 442 -6.88 7.56 17.42
CA LEU A 442 -7.76 7.63 18.57
C LEU A 442 -9.16 7.24 18.11
N ILE A 443 -9.75 6.22 18.72
CA ILE A 443 -11.08 5.71 18.39
C ILE A 443 -11.91 5.72 19.67
N LEU A 444 -12.98 6.50 19.70
CA LEU A 444 -14.02 6.40 20.73
C LEU A 444 -15.16 5.55 20.17
N GLY A 445 -15.48 4.45 20.83
CA GLY A 445 -16.51 3.54 20.36
C GLY A 445 -17.11 2.66 21.45
N ASP A 446 -18.22 2.03 21.10
CA ASP A 446 -18.92 1.06 21.94
C ASP A 446 -18.58 -0.38 21.48
N PRO A 447 -17.86 -1.17 22.29
CA PRO A 447 -17.52 -2.56 21.96
C PRO A 447 -18.71 -3.53 21.96
N GLU A 448 -19.76 -3.23 22.74
CA GLU A 448 -20.97 -4.03 22.82
C GLU A 448 -21.77 -3.89 21.52
N ASP A 449 -21.99 -2.65 21.10
CA ASP A 449 -22.71 -2.32 19.86
C ASP A 449 -21.85 -2.38 18.60
N ASN A 450 -20.53 -2.56 18.75
CA ASN A 450 -19.56 -2.59 17.66
C ASN A 450 -19.61 -1.31 16.80
N SER A 451 -19.78 -0.17 17.46
CA SER A 451 -19.98 1.11 16.79
C SER A 451 -18.85 2.10 17.10
N ILE A 452 -18.45 2.88 16.09
CA ILE A 452 -17.52 4.01 16.25
C ILE A 452 -18.36 5.27 16.45
N HIS A 453 -18.05 6.04 17.49
CA HIS A 453 -18.65 7.35 17.76
C HIS A 453 -17.76 8.49 17.31
N SER A 454 -16.44 8.32 17.37
CA SER A 454 -15.47 9.28 16.88
C SER A 454 -14.15 8.59 16.56
N ILE A 455 -13.48 9.00 15.50
CA ILE A 455 -12.16 8.48 15.14
C ILE A 455 -11.33 9.59 14.50
N VAL A 456 -10.08 9.70 14.94
CA VAL A 456 -9.15 10.72 14.45
C VAL A 456 -7.76 10.11 14.30
N GLU A 457 -7.14 10.38 13.15
CA GLU A 457 -5.72 10.11 12.93
C GLU A 457 -4.84 11.14 13.65
N VAL A 458 -3.78 10.64 14.29
CA VAL A 458 -2.87 11.41 15.11
C VAL A 458 -1.47 11.35 14.50
N ASP A 459 -0.99 12.53 14.10
CA ASP A 459 0.40 12.78 13.75
C ASP A 459 1.08 13.44 14.96
N LEU A 460 1.87 12.63 15.69
CA LEU A 460 2.54 13.05 16.92
C LEU A 460 3.67 14.06 16.69
N ASP A 461 4.19 14.19 15.46
CA ASP A 461 5.18 15.22 15.12
C ASP A 461 4.53 16.63 15.11
N ARG A 462 3.22 16.71 14.85
CA ARG A 462 2.49 17.98 14.69
C ARG A 462 1.83 18.47 15.97
N GLY A 463 1.56 17.58 16.90
CA GLY A 463 0.90 17.93 18.15
C GLY A 463 0.53 16.73 18.98
N ASN A 464 0.49 16.97 20.28
CA ASN A 464 0.30 15.97 21.32
C ASN A 464 -1.07 16.08 22.00
N LYS A 465 -1.99 16.85 21.41
CA LYS A 465 -3.36 17.01 21.90
C LYS A 465 -4.35 16.89 20.76
N LYS A 466 -5.40 16.10 20.98
CA LYS A 466 -6.48 15.88 20.02
C LYS A 466 -7.83 15.96 20.72
N THR A 467 -8.86 16.28 19.94
CA THR A 467 -10.23 16.38 20.44
C THR A 467 -11.10 15.48 19.61
N LEU A 468 -11.82 14.58 20.27
CA LEU A 468 -12.86 13.74 19.69
C LEU A 468 -14.22 14.36 20.03
N GLN A 469 -15.02 14.59 19.00
CA GLN A 469 -16.41 15.01 19.14
C GLN A 469 -17.30 13.80 18.89
N PHE A 470 -18.34 13.66 19.71
CA PHE A 470 -19.32 12.58 19.59
C PHE A 470 -20.72 13.12 19.90
N THR A 471 -21.75 12.50 19.36
CA THR A 471 -23.14 12.83 19.69
C THR A 471 -23.64 11.92 20.79
N ALA A 472 -24.18 12.48 21.87
CA ALA A 472 -24.68 11.71 23.00
C ALA A 472 -25.91 10.86 22.60
N PRO A 473 -26.02 9.63 23.14
CA PRO A 473 -27.19 8.77 22.92
C PRO A 473 -28.52 9.44 23.22
N ALA A 474 -29.57 9.04 22.51
CA ALA A 474 -30.91 9.61 22.69
C ALA A 474 -31.59 9.19 24.00
N ALA A 475 -31.20 8.04 24.56
CA ALA A 475 -31.75 7.55 25.82
C ALA A 475 -30.94 8.07 27.00
N GLU A 476 -31.62 8.54 28.05
CA GLU A 476 -30.97 8.84 29.31
C GLU A 476 -30.37 7.57 29.93
N GLY A 477 -29.23 7.74 30.60
CA GLY A 477 -28.55 6.61 31.22
C GLY A 477 -27.08 6.90 31.47
N HIS A 478 -26.44 5.95 32.14
CA HIS A 478 -25.00 5.94 32.33
C HIS A 478 -24.38 5.11 31.20
N TYR A 479 -23.46 5.71 30.45
CA TYR A 479 -22.81 5.09 29.29
C TYR A 479 -21.34 4.82 29.60
N LYS A 480 -20.88 3.65 29.15
CA LYS A 480 -19.51 3.18 29.26
C LYS A 480 -19.00 2.89 27.87
N TRP A 481 -18.17 3.78 27.35
CA TRP A 481 -17.52 3.61 26.05
C TRP A 481 -16.04 3.38 26.22
N MET A 482 -15.37 2.92 25.16
CA MET A 482 -13.95 2.68 25.15
C MET A 482 -13.23 3.66 24.23
N LEU A 483 -12.18 4.28 24.75
CA LEU A 483 -11.17 4.98 23.98
C LEU A 483 -10.04 4.00 23.64
N TYR A 484 -9.80 3.78 22.36
CA TYR A 484 -8.67 3.03 21.84
C TYR A 484 -7.63 4.01 21.32
N PHE A 485 -6.38 3.80 21.70
CA PHE A 485 -5.22 4.45 21.12
C PHE A 485 -4.33 3.39 20.47
N MET A 486 -4.24 3.39 19.15
CA MET A 486 -3.61 2.30 18.39
C MET A 486 -2.62 2.83 17.35
N THR A 487 -1.56 2.07 17.08
CA THR A 487 -0.58 2.37 16.02
C THR A 487 -0.68 1.36 14.87
N ASP A 488 -0.24 1.72 13.67
CA ASP A 488 -0.10 0.79 12.54
C ASP A 488 1.23 0.04 12.52
N ALA A 489 2.18 0.42 13.37
CA ALA A 489 3.56 0.02 13.18
C ALA A 489 4.03 -1.02 14.18
N TYR A 490 3.65 -0.91 15.46
CA TYR A 490 4.16 -1.77 16.53
C TYR A 490 3.04 -2.57 17.17
N ILE A 491 3.35 -3.79 17.57
CA ILE A 491 2.43 -4.69 18.28
C ILE A 491 2.67 -4.53 19.77
N GLY A 492 1.60 -4.38 20.55
CA GLY A 492 1.65 -4.30 22.01
C GLY A 492 1.66 -2.88 22.59
N CYS A 493 1.63 -1.84 21.76
CA CYS A 493 1.51 -0.43 22.20
C CYS A 493 0.06 0.04 22.33
N ASP A 494 -0.90 -0.77 21.88
CA ASP A 494 -2.31 -0.37 21.85
C ASP A 494 -2.85 -0.24 23.27
N GLN A 495 -3.53 0.87 23.55
CA GLN A 495 -4.13 1.16 24.86
C GLN A 495 -5.63 1.29 24.75
N GLU A 496 -6.33 0.81 25.79
CA GLU A 496 -7.77 0.89 25.92
C GLU A 496 -8.12 1.52 27.26
N GLN A 497 -8.97 2.56 27.25
CA GLN A 497 -9.42 3.24 28.46
C GLN A 497 -10.94 3.40 28.46
N GLU A 498 -11.58 3.04 29.58
CA GLU A 498 -13.01 3.22 29.75
C GLU A 498 -13.34 4.69 29.99
N ILE A 499 -14.30 5.21 29.23
CA ILE A 499 -14.82 6.57 29.32
C ILE A 499 -16.27 6.49 29.78
N GLU A 500 -16.51 6.93 31.01
CA GLU A 500 -17.84 6.98 31.61
C GLU A 500 -18.44 8.39 31.52
N PHE A 501 -19.71 8.48 31.15
CA PHE A 501 -20.48 9.72 31.17
C PHE A 501 -21.97 9.45 31.33
N ASP A 502 -22.70 10.45 31.84
CA ASP A 502 -24.13 10.38 32.03
C ASP A 502 -24.87 11.18 30.94
N VAL A 503 -25.93 10.58 30.39
CA VAL A 503 -26.90 11.28 29.56
C VAL A 503 -28.12 11.60 30.41
N VAL A 504 -28.38 12.88 30.62
CA VAL A 504 -29.46 13.37 31.48
C VAL A 504 -30.24 14.50 30.80
N ASN A 505 -31.57 14.47 30.86
CA ASN A 505 -32.36 15.67 30.60
C ASN A 505 -32.27 16.58 31.83
N ALA A 506 -31.97 17.85 31.58
CA ALA A 506 -31.86 18.88 32.62
C ALA A 506 -33.17 19.08 33.40
#